data_AF-A0A060ZJE9-F1
#
_entry.id   AF-A0A060ZJE9-F1
#
_cell.length_a   1.000
_cell.length_b   1.000
_cell.length_c   1.000
_cell.angle_alpha   90.00
_cell.angle_beta   90.00
_cell.angle_gamma   90.00
#
_symmetry.space_group_name_H-M   'P 1'
#
loop_
_entity.id
_entity.type
_entity.pdbx_description
1 polymer ?
#
loop_
_entity_poly.entity_id
_entity_poly.type
_entity_poly.pdbx_seq_one_letter_code
_entity_poly.pdbx_strand_id
1 'polypeptide(L)' 'MIHRVDILGRLIELQTAADAEHAKLTSLDGPEHAAQRQSWFTAAATIQAAITEHAQENGLNRFDLEAAVKKAARHPSDDG' A
#
# COMPACT_ATOMS: atom_id res chain seq x y z
N MET A 1 -4.06 -8.19 22.72
CA MET A 1 -3.97 -9.03 21.51
C MET A 1 -4.47 -8.18 20.35
N ILE A 2 -3.59 -7.34 19.78
CA ILE A 2 -3.91 -6.54 18.60
C ILE A 2 -4.14 -7.54 17.47
N HIS A 3 -5.39 -7.65 17.01
CA HIS A 3 -5.81 -8.72 16.13
C HIS A 3 -5.14 -8.55 14.76
N ARG A 4 -4.67 -9.66 14.19
CA ARG A 4 -4.07 -9.76 12.84
C ARG A 4 -4.89 -9.05 11.74
N VAL A 5 -6.21 -8.90 11.96
CA VAL A 5 -7.16 -8.17 11.10
C VAL A 5 -6.87 -6.67 11.04
N ASP A 6 -6.49 -6.06 12.16
CA ASP A 6 -6.18 -4.62 12.25
C ASP A 6 -4.93 -4.26 11.44
N ILE A 7 -3.93 -5.15 11.44
CA ILE A 7 -2.68 -4.95 10.70
C ILE A 7 -2.91 -5.11 9.20
N LEU A 8 -3.68 -6.11 8.77
CA LEU A 8 -4.05 -6.27 7.36
C LEU A 8 -4.85 -5.07 6.84
N GLY A 9 -5.80 -4.54 7.63
CA GLY A 9 -6.53 -3.31 7.31
C GLY A 9 -5.57 -2.14 7.07
N ARG A 10 -4.62 -1.91 7.98
CA ARG A 10 -3.61 -0.85 7.83
C ARG A 10 -2.74 -1.01 6.59
N LEU A 11 -2.34 -2.24 6.25
CA LEU A 11 -1.57 -2.50 5.02
C LEU A 11 -2.39 -2.18 3.76
N ILE A 12 -3.69 -2.49 3.78
CA ILE A 12 -4.61 -2.15 2.69
C ILE A 12 -4.75 -0.63 2.57
N GLU A 13 -4.98 0.10 3.67
CA GLU A 13 -5.08 1.56 3.66
C GLU A 13 -3.82 2.24 3.11
N LEU A 14 -2.64 1.77 3.54
CA LEU A 14 -1.35 2.27 3.05
C LEU A 14 -1.16 1.97 1.56
N GLN A 15 -1.57 0.79 1.09
CA GLN A 15 -1.53 0.44 -0.33
C GLN A 15 -2.50 1.31 -1.16
N THR A 16 -3.74 1.50 -0.69
CA THR A 16 -4.73 2.37 -1.33
C THR A 16 -4.23 3.82 -1.41
N ALA A 17 -3.58 4.33 -0.36
CA ALA A 17 -2.98 5.66 -0.38
C ALA A 17 -1.86 5.75 -1.43
N ALA A 18 -0.96 4.76 -1.50
CA ALA A 18 0.10 4.74 -2.50
C ALA A 18 -0.47 4.67 -3.95
N ASP A 19 -1.50 3.86 -4.18
CA ASP A 19 -2.18 3.79 -5.48
C ASP A 19 -2.86 5.12 -5.84
N ALA A 20 -3.46 5.83 -4.87
CA ALA A 20 -4.05 7.15 -5.08
C ALA A 20 -2.99 8.21 -5.46
N GLU A 21 -1.84 8.23 -4.79
CA GLU A 21 -0.72 9.11 -5.15
C GLU A 21 -0.17 8.80 -6.56
N HIS A 22 -0.16 7.53 -6.95
CA HIS A 22 0.25 7.13 -8.30
C HIS A 22 -0.77 7.56 -9.36
N ALA A 23 -2.08 7.42 -9.07
CA ALA A 23 -3.14 7.81 -9.98
C ALA A 23 -3.09 9.31 -10.34
N LYS A 24 -2.76 10.17 -9.36
CA LYS A 24 -2.59 11.62 -9.56
C LYS A 24 -1.53 11.97 -10.61
N LEU A 25 -0.48 11.14 -10.78
CA LEU A 25 0.59 11.39 -11.76
C LEU A 25 0.06 11.46 -13.20
N THR A 26 -0.99 10.73 -13.52
CA THR A 26 -1.54 10.64 -14.89
C THR A 26 -2.06 11.98 -15.42
N SER A 27 -2.37 12.92 -14.54
CA SER A 27 -2.95 14.23 -14.87
C SER A 27 -1.98 15.40 -14.66
N LEU A 28 -0.71 15.11 -14.33
CA LEU A 28 0.28 16.12 -13.99
C LEU A 28 1.47 16.08 -14.95
N ASP A 29 2.07 17.25 -15.19
CA ASP A 29 3.28 17.41 -15.97
C ASP A 29 4.29 18.32 -15.24
N GLY A 30 5.54 18.32 -15.72
CA GLY A 30 6.58 19.25 -15.27
C GLY A 30 6.88 19.17 -13.75
N PRO A 31 7.05 20.30 -13.05
CA PRO A 31 7.47 20.32 -11.65
C PRO A 31 6.41 19.72 -10.69
N GLU A 32 5.12 19.85 -11.02
CA GLU A 32 4.04 19.26 -10.21
C GLU A 32 4.06 17.73 -10.31
N HIS A 33 4.32 17.18 -11.50
CA HIS A 33 4.54 15.75 -11.66
C HIS A 33 5.76 15.27 -10.83
N ALA A 34 6.85 16.02 -10.81
CA ALA A 34 8.03 15.65 -10.01
C ALA A 34 7.74 15.62 -8.50
N ALA A 35 7.02 16.63 -7.99
CA ALA A 35 6.60 16.68 -6.58
C ALA A 35 5.64 15.52 -6.24
N GLN A 36 4.62 15.29 -7.08
CA GLN A 36 3.69 14.17 -6.90
C GLN A 36 4.40 12.81 -6.96
N ARG A 37 5.42 12.68 -7.81
CA ARG A 37 6.21 11.45 -7.92
C ARG A 37 6.99 11.19 -6.63
N GLN A 38 7.49 12.23 -5.97
CA GLN A 38 8.14 12.10 -4.67
C GLN A 38 7.14 11.64 -3.60
N SER A 39 5.94 12.23 -3.55
CA SER A 39 4.87 11.80 -2.65
C SER A 39 4.51 10.33 -2.84
N TRP A 40 4.36 9.89 -4.09
CA TRP A 40 4.11 8.48 -4.42
C TRP A 40 5.27 7.58 -3.96
N PHE A 41 6.53 7.95 -4.22
CA PHE A 41 7.68 7.17 -3.77
C PHE A 41 7.74 7.01 -2.25
N THR A 42 7.44 8.07 -1.50
CA THR A 42 7.38 8.00 -0.04
C THR A 42 6.29 7.04 0.42
N ALA A 43 5.06 7.17 -0.12
CA ALA A 43 3.96 6.27 0.22
C ALA A 43 4.28 4.80 -0.13
N ALA A 44 4.86 4.56 -1.31
CA ALA A 44 5.30 3.24 -1.75
C ALA A 44 6.37 2.65 -0.83
N ALA A 45 7.35 3.45 -0.39
CA ALA A 45 8.37 2.99 0.56
C ALA A 45 7.77 2.62 1.92
N THR A 46 6.79 3.40 2.41
CA THR A 46 6.11 3.12 3.68
C THR A 46 5.37 1.78 3.65
N ILE A 47 4.57 1.50 2.61
CA ILE A 47 3.86 0.21 2.50
C ILE A 47 4.84 -0.96 2.33
N GLN A 48 5.90 -0.79 1.55
CA GLN A 48 6.92 -1.84 1.37
C GLN A 48 7.62 -2.20 2.69
N ALA A 49 7.96 -1.20 3.50
CA ALA A 49 8.53 -1.42 4.83
C ALA A 49 7.55 -2.16 5.74
N ALA A 50 6.29 -1.72 5.79
CA ALA A 50 5.26 -2.33 6.63
C ALA A 50 4.96 -3.80 6.23
N ILE A 51 4.88 -4.10 4.93
CA ILE A 51 4.73 -5.48 4.44
C ILE A 51 5.93 -6.33 4.84
N THR A 52 7.14 -5.79 4.72
CA THR A 52 8.37 -6.51 5.06
C THR A 52 8.43 -6.84 6.54
N GLU A 53 8.19 -5.84 7.40
CA GLU A 53 8.13 -6.02 8.86
C GLU A 53 7.07 -7.06 9.24
N HIS A 54 5.83 -6.91 8.74
CA HIS A 54 4.75 -7.84 9.06
C HIS A 54 5.05 -9.27 8.60
N ALA A 55 5.63 -9.43 7.41
CA ALA A 55 6.01 -10.73 6.89
C ALA A 55 7.08 -11.40 7.76
N GLN A 56 8.09 -10.64 8.18
CA GLN A 56 9.16 -11.14 9.05
C GLN A 56 8.62 -11.55 10.43
N GLU A 57 7.82 -10.70 11.06
CA GLU A 57 7.25 -10.96 12.40
C GLU A 57 6.35 -12.20 12.43
N ASN A 58 5.66 -12.49 11.33
CA ASN A 58 4.68 -13.57 11.24
C ASN A 58 5.19 -14.79 10.46
N GLY A 59 6.45 -14.79 10.01
CA GLY A 59 7.02 -15.86 9.19
C GLY A 59 6.28 -16.07 7.86
N LEU A 60 5.67 -15.02 7.30
CA LEU A 60 4.93 -15.07 6.06
C LEU A 60 5.86 -14.85 4.86
N ASN A 61 5.45 -15.34 3.70
CA ASN A 61 6.08 -14.94 2.45
C ASN A 61 5.67 -13.49 2.11
N ARG A 62 6.66 -12.59 2.12
CA ARG A 62 6.49 -11.17 1.77
C ARG A 62 5.78 -10.97 0.42
N PHE A 63 6.11 -11.79 -0.59
CA PHE A 63 5.56 -11.65 -1.93
C PHE A 63 4.07 -12.04 -1.99
N ASP A 64 3.69 -13.12 -1.31
CA ASP A 64 2.28 -13.54 -1.20
C ASP A 64 1.45 -12.51 -0.42
N LEU A 65 2.01 -11.99 0.69
CA LEU A 65 1.38 -10.93 1.48
C LEU A 65 1.16 -9.66 0.63
N GLU A 66 2.19 -9.23 -0.10
CA GLU A 66 2.09 -8.05 -0.97
C GLU A 66 1.02 -8.24 -2.06
N ALA A 67 0.98 -9.41 -2.70
CA ALA A 67 -0.03 -9.72 -3.71
C ALA A 67 -1.45 -9.69 -3.12
N ALA A 68 -1.63 -10.23 -1.91
CA ALA A 68 -2.91 -10.20 -1.20
C ALA A 68 -3.34 -8.77 -0.86
N VAL A 69 -2.42 -7.95 -0.32
CA VAL A 69 -2.69 -6.53 0.01
C VAL A 69 -3.05 -5.74 -1.25
N LYS A 70 -2.30 -5.89 -2.35
CA LYS A 70 -2.60 -5.23 -3.64
C LYS A 70 -3.95 -5.65 -4.20
N LYS A 71 -4.30 -6.94 -4.08
CA LYS A 71 -5.61 -7.44 -4.53
C LYS A 71 -6.74 -6.84 -3.71
N ALA A 72 -6.60 -6.81 -2.38
CA ALA A 72 -7.60 -6.25 -1.47
C ALA A 72 -7.75 -4.72 -1.63
N ALA A 73 -6.67 -3.99 -1.89
CA ALA A 73 -6.73 -2.54 -2.13
C ALA A 73 -7.48 -2.16 -3.42
N ARG A 74 -7.41 -3.02 -4.45
CA ARG A 74 -8.09 -2.80 -5.76
C ARG A 74 -9.51 -3.35 -5.81
N HIS A 75 -9.78 -4.34 -4.97
CA HIS A 75 -11.09 -4.93 -4.78
C HIS A 75 -11.36 -4.93 -3.28
N PRO A 76 -11.63 -3.75 -2.67
CA PRO A 76 -12.17 -3.75 -1.33
C PRO A 76 -13.45 -4.55 -1.45
N SER A 77 -13.51 -5.71 -0.79
CA SER A 77 -14.71 -6.53 -0.82
C SER A 77 -15.88 -5.60 -0.51
N ASP A 78 -16.83 -5.54 -1.45
CA ASP A 78 -18.20 -5.10 -1.18
C ASP A 78 -18.77 -6.15 -0.22
N ASP A 79 -18.36 -6.09 1.05
CA ASP A 79 -19.01 -6.81 2.13
C ASP A 79 -20.24 -5.97 2.48
N GLY A 80 -21.23 -6.06 1.60
CA GLY A 80 -22.61 -5.62 1.81
C GLY A 80 -23.46 -6.74 2.40
#